data_AF-A0A352MVJ0-F1
#
_entry.id   AF-A0A352MVJ0-F1
#
_cell.length_a   1.000
_cell.length_b   1.000
_cell.length_c   1.000
_cell.angle_alpha   90.00
_cell.angle_beta   90.00
_cell.angle_gamma   90.00
#
_symmetry.space_group_name_H-M   'P 1'
#
loop_
_entity.id
_entity.type
_entity.pdbx_description
1 polymer ?
#
loop_
_entity_poly.entity_id
_entity_poly.type
_entity_poly.pdbx_seq_one_letter_code
_entity_poly.pdbx_strand_id
1 'polypeptide(L)'
;YIDENVKRYESINICSYPSDAEQESNLSFYGKVIEAHQKYILVEPNEGEEIRKSADKIEIGLGENNDAIYKVGTNVKITYTGYIMETYPAKVEATNIEIKSVDKFEIRFYDKHPQNETKVHKILDKSETEKYDYNIYIYEGAVNILINGEEISLRDALLNNKITMDEIIAKANQDLKDKKISGYMYRDGGSMIYNYDNYSIIKCHTLDGNRDVYIGIKEMTINNVI
;
A
#
# COMPACT_ATOMS: atom_id res chain seq x y z
N TYR A 1 -71.34 -0.46 6.60
CA TYR A 1 -70.36 0.34 7.33
C TYR A 1 -68.98 -0.21 7.02
N ILE A 2 -68.14 0.62 6.44
CA ILE A 2 -66.71 0.37 6.22
C ILE A 2 -66.01 0.66 7.55
N ASP A 3 -65.07 -0.19 7.95
CA ASP A 3 -63.92 0.26 8.73
C ASP A 3 -62.64 -0.27 8.06
N GLU A 4 -61.85 0.69 7.62
CA GLU A 4 -60.51 0.58 7.04
C GLU A 4 -59.53 0.61 8.21
N ASN A 5 -58.75 -0.46 8.43
CA ASN A 5 -57.37 -0.42 8.96
C ASN A 5 -56.92 -1.79 9.51
N VAL A 6 -56.53 -2.71 8.64
CA VAL A 6 -55.55 -3.74 9.01
C VAL A 6 -54.46 -3.75 7.96
N LYS A 7 -53.33 -3.11 8.27
CA LYS A 7 -52.10 -3.25 7.48
C LYS A 7 -51.67 -4.72 7.52
N ARG A 8 -51.71 -5.38 6.36
CA ARG A 8 -50.92 -6.58 6.10
C ARG A 8 -49.44 -6.18 6.16
N TYR A 9 -48.71 -6.70 7.14
CA TYR A 9 -47.25 -6.74 7.03
C TYR A 9 -46.87 -7.91 6.14
N GLU A 10 -46.27 -7.60 5.00
CA GLU A 10 -45.70 -8.57 4.07
C GLU A 10 -44.40 -9.16 4.65
N SER A 11 -44.32 -10.49 4.60
CA SER A 11 -43.13 -11.36 4.62
C SER A 11 -41.96 -10.98 5.54
N ILE A 12 -41.86 -11.71 6.66
CA ILE A 12 -40.59 -11.92 7.36
C ILE A 12 -39.66 -12.68 6.39
N ASN A 13 -38.64 -12.01 5.86
CA ASN A 13 -37.52 -12.70 5.23
C ASN A 13 -36.66 -13.33 6.33
N ILE A 14 -37.04 -14.55 6.71
CA ILE A 14 -36.17 -15.48 7.41
C ILE A 14 -35.09 -15.86 6.40
N CYS A 15 -33.87 -15.35 6.57
CA CYS A 15 -32.73 -15.83 5.80
C CYS A 15 -32.48 -17.30 6.17
N SER A 16 -33.03 -18.19 5.35
CA SER A 16 -32.70 -19.60 5.32
C SER A 16 -31.29 -19.76 4.78
N TYR A 17 -30.35 -20.26 5.58
CA TYR A 17 -29.07 -20.73 5.07
C TYR A 17 -29.29 -22.03 4.30
N PRO A 18 -28.86 -22.14 3.02
CA PRO A 18 -28.73 -23.46 2.40
C PRO A 18 -27.61 -24.23 3.12
N SER A 19 -27.95 -25.43 3.60
CA SER A 19 -26.98 -26.43 4.03
C SER A 19 -26.29 -27.04 2.80
N ASP A 20 -25.02 -27.38 3.01
CA ASP A 20 -24.12 -28.20 2.18
C ASP A 20 -23.46 -27.51 0.98
N ALA A 21 -22.19 -27.10 1.17
CA ALA A 21 -21.02 -27.74 0.55
C ALA A 21 -19.77 -26.89 0.80
N GLU A 22 -18.65 -27.54 1.11
CA GLU A 22 -17.31 -26.98 1.25
C GLU A 22 -16.97 -26.01 0.11
N GLN A 23 -17.01 -24.71 0.39
CA GLN A 23 -16.22 -23.73 -0.31
C GLN A 23 -15.23 -23.18 0.72
N GLU A 24 -14.00 -23.68 0.71
CA GLU A 24 -12.85 -22.91 1.23
C GLU A 24 -12.75 -21.63 0.39
N SER A 25 -13.61 -20.67 0.69
CA SER A 25 -13.40 -19.30 0.25
C SER A 25 -12.14 -18.85 0.98
N ASN A 26 -11.04 -18.75 0.24
CA ASN A 26 -9.80 -18.13 0.73
C ASN A 26 -10.05 -16.62 0.90
N LEU A 27 -10.91 -16.28 1.85
CA LEU A 27 -11.25 -14.92 2.23
C LEU A 27 -9.95 -14.28 2.69
N SER A 28 -9.52 -13.31 1.92
CA SER A 28 -8.31 -12.58 2.19
C SER A 28 -8.49 -11.12 1.84
N PHE A 29 -7.73 -10.29 2.51
CA PHE A 29 -7.65 -8.87 2.21
C PHE A 29 -6.20 -8.43 2.32
N TYR A 30 -5.84 -7.41 1.55
CA TYR A 30 -4.58 -6.72 1.75
C TYR A 30 -4.76 -5.56 2.73
N GLY A 31 -3.75 -5.28 3.54
CA GLY A 31 -3.81 -4.17 4.47
C GLY A 31 -2.44 -3.73 4.97
N LYS A 32 -2.35 -2.47 5.38
CA LYS A 32 -1.13 -1.87 5.94
C LYS A 32 -1.07 -2.13 7.43
N VAL A 33 0.06 -2.64 7.93
CA VAL A 33 0.34 -2.71 9.37
C VAL A 33 0.49 -1.29 9.91
N ILE A 34 -0.40 -0.87 10.81
CA ILE A 34 -0.38 0.46 11.46
C ILE A 34 0.11 0.39 12.90
N GLU A 35 -0.04 -0.75 13.58
CA GLU A 35 0.54 -1.03 14.90
C GLU A 35 1.04 -2.47 14.94
N ALA A 36 2.15 -2.71 15.65
CA ALA A 36 2.73 -4.04 15.80
C ALA A 36 3.10 -4.30 17.27
N HIS A 37 2.52 -5.36 17.82
CA HIS A 37 2.76 -5.85 19.18
C HIS A 37 3.18 -7.31 19.14
N GLN A 38 3.62 -7.85 20.29
CA GLN A 38 4.08 -9.24 20.38
C GLN A 38 2.98 -10.26 20.06
N LYS A 39 1.71 -9.95 20.39
CA LYS A 39 0.58 -10.89 20.28
C LYS A 39 -0.43 -10.53 19.19
N TYR A 40 -0.31 -9.35 18.58
CA TYR A 40 -1.22 -8.92 17.53
C TYR A 40 -0.58 -7.83 16.67
N ILE A 41 -1.10 -7.67 15.47
CA ILE A 41 -0.89 -6.49 14.63
C ILE A 41 -2.23 -5.80 14.41
N LEU A 42 -2.19 -4.47 14.29
CA LEU A 42 -3.34 -3.71 13.81
C LEU A 42 -3.12 -3.40 12.34
N VAL A 43 -4.09 -3.80 11.52
CA VAL A 43 -4.04 -3.67 10.07
C VAL A 43 -5.16 -2.76 9.61
N GLU A 44 -4.81 -1.76 8.81
CA GLU A 44 -5.76 -0.95 8.03
C GLU A 44 -5.98 -1.65 6.68
N PRO A 45 -7.16 -2.20 6.37
CA PRO A 45 -7.41 -2.82 5.08
C PRO A 45 -7.26 -1.80 3.94
N ASN A 46 -6.80 -2.26 2.79
CA ASN A 46 -6.55 -1.41 1.62
C ASN A 46 -7.87 -0.89 1.02
N GLU A 47 -7.80 0.23 0.29
CA GLU A 47 -8.98 0.77 -0.40
C GLU A 47 -9.52 -0.25 -1.41
N GLY A 48 -10.85 -0.43 -1.39
CA GLY A 48 -11.53 -1.41 -2.25
C GLY A 48 -11.62 -2.83 -1.67
N GLU A 49 -10.95 -3.13 -0.56
CA GLU A 49 -11.11 -4.42 0.11
C GLU A 49 -12.51 -4.57 0.69
N GLU A 50 -13.17 -5.70 0.42
CA GLU A 50 -14.55 -5.96 0.86
C GLU A 50 -14.71 -5.87 2.39
N ILE A 51 -13.68 -6.28 3.13
CA ILE A 51 -13.67 -6.22 4.60
C ILE A 51 -13.74 -4.79 5.16
N ARG A 52 -13.42 -3.76 4.36
CA ARG A 52 -13.61 -2.35 4.76
C ARG A 52 -15.08 -2.01 5.03
N LYS A 53 -16.02 -2.76 4.45
CA LYS A 53 -17.45 -2.61 4.75
C LYS A 53 -17.76 -2.96 6.21
N SER A 54 -16.92 -3.79 6.82
CA SER A 54 -17.04 -4.21 8.22
C SER A 54 -16.25 -3.29 9.16
N ALA A 55 -14.99 -2.95 8.83
CA ALA A 55 -14.16 -2.06 9.65
C ALA A 55 -12.98 -1.42 8.90
N ASP A 56 -12.56 -0.24 9.35
CA ASP A 56 -11.35 0.48 8.92
C ASP A 56 -10.07 -0.01 9.61
N LYS A 57 -10.20 -0.65 10.78
CA LYS A 57 -9.11 -1.20 11.58
C LYS A 57 -9.42 -2.62 12.03
N ILE A 58 -8.48 -3.52 11.79
CA ILE A 58 -8.62 -4.94 12.08
C ILE A 58 -7.43 -5.43 12.89
N GLU A 59 -7.70 -5.93 14.09
CA GLU A 59 -6.73 -6.60 14.95
C GLU A 59 -6.55 -8.05 14.48
N ILE A 60 -5.31 -8.41 14.17
CA ILE A 60 -4.93 -9.76 13.76
C ILE A 60 -4.09 -10.37 14.87
N GLY A 61 -4.62 -11.43 15.49
CA GLY A 61 -3.88 -12.19 16.49
C GLY A 61 -2.65 -12.86 15.89
N LEU A 62 -1.49 -12.65 16.51
CA LEU A 62 -0.29 -13.42 16.27
C LEU A 62 -0.28 -14.54 17.31
N GLY A 63 -0.49 -15.79 16.87
CA GLY A 63 -0.50 -16.94 17.77
C GLY A 63 0.79 -17.07 18.60
N GLU A 64 0.76 -17.92 19.63
CA GLU A 64 1.86 -18.03 20.62
C GLU A 64 3.24 -18.39 20.03
N ASN A 65 3.26 -18.94 18.81
CA ASN A 65 4.48 -19.38 18.11
C ASN A 65 4.86 -18.48 16.92
N ASN A 66 4.40 -17.23 16.87
CA ASN A 66 4.77 -16.33 15.79
C ASN A 66 6.10 -15.61 16.07
N ASP A 67 7.18 -16.09 15.44
CA ASP A 67 8.51 -15.46 15.51
C ASP A 67 8.68 -14.32 14.47
N ALA A 68 7.67 -14.07 13.62
CA ALA A 68 7.75 -13.05 12.57
C ALA A 68 7.57 -11.63 13.15
N ILE A 69 8.49 -10.74 12.80
CA ILE A 69 8.43 -9.31 13.15
C ILE A 69 7.73 -8.56 12.01
N TYR A 70 6.56 -7.99 12.31
CA TYR A 70 5.83 -7.14 11.37
C TYR A 70 6.23 -5.67 11.57
N LYS A 71 6.83 -5.07 10.54
CA LYS A 71 7.20 -3.66 10.57
C LYS A 71 5.97 -2.80 10.27
N VAL A 72 5.75 -1.76 11.09
CA VAL A 72 4.76 -0.71 10.79
C VAL A 72 5.04 -0.11 9.42
N GLY A 73 3.99 0.06 8.61
CA GLY A 73 4.05 0.52 7.23
C GLY A 73 4.10 -0.59 6.18
N THR A 74 4.36 -1.84 6.56
CA THR A 74 4.40 -2.97 5.61
C THR A 74 2.99 -3.41 5.19
N ASN A 75 2.81 -3.71 3.91
CA ASN A 75 1.58 -4.29 3.39
C ASN A 75 1.59 -5.81 3.62
N VAL A 76 0.51 -6.33 4.19
CA VAL A 76 0.31 -7.76 4.46
C VAL A 76 -0.92 -8.25 3.74
N LYS A 77 -0.89 -9.50 3.30
CA LYS A 77 -2.10 -10.22 2.91
C LYS A 77 -2.55 -11.06 4.09
N ILE A 78 -3.75 -10.80 4.58
CA ILE A 78 -4.38 -11.57 5.64
C ILE A 78 -5.36 -12.54 5.00
N THR A 79 -5.17 -13.83 5.19
CA THR A 79 -6.20 -14.85 4.93
C THR A 79 -6.83 -15.22 6.26
N TYR A 80 -8.16 -15.30 6.31
CA TYR A 80 -8.91 -15.48 7.56
C TYR A 80 -10.07 -16.45 7.37
N THR A 81 -10.63 -16.94 8.48
CA THR A 81 -11.70 -17.96 8.49
C THR A 81 -13.04 -17.48 7.94
N GLY A 82 -13.17 -16.18 7.63
CA GLY A 82 -14.44 -15.53 7.25
C GLY A 82 -15.25 -14.99 8.43
N TYR A 83 -14.95 -15.42 9.66
CA TYR A 83 -15.59 -14.87 10.85
C TYR A 83 -14.98 -13.50 11.21
N ILE A 84 -15.85 -12.49 11.33
CA ILE A 84 -15.49 -11.13 11.74
C ILE A 84 -16.17 -10.85 13.07
N MET A 85 -15.38 -10.55 14.10
CA MET A 85 -15.88 -10.06 15.37
C MET A 85 -16.08 -8.55 15.27
N GLU A 86 -17.35 -8.11 15.35
CA GLU A 86 -17.76 -6.70 15.25
C GLU A 86 -17.44 -5.90 16.53
N THR A 87 -16.15 -5.84 16.91
CA THR A 87 -15.62 -4.91 17.92
C THR A 87 -14.95 -3.71 17.25
N TYR A 88 -14.45 -2.74 18.04
CA TYR A 88 -13.59 -1.68 17.52
C TYR A 88 -12.24 -1.64 18.25
N PRO A 89 -11.11 -1.97 17.58
CA PRO A 89 -11.00 -2.50 16.21
C PRO A 89 -11.74 -3.83 16.01
N ALA A 90 -12.13 -4.14 14.77
CA ALA A 90 -12.70 -5.45 14.46
C ALA A 90 -11.63 -6.54 14.61
N LYS A 91 -12.03 -7.79 14.84
CA LYS A 91 -11.09 -8.91 14.94
C LYS A 91 -11.42 -9.98 13.95
N VAL A 92 -10.39 -10.59 13.39
CA VAL A 92 -10.53 -11.79 12.56
C VAL A 92 -9.56 -12.87 13.02
N GLU A 93 -9.96 -14.11 12.81
CA GLU A 93 -9.06 -15.25 12.98
C GLU A 93 -8.28 -15.47 11.68
N ALA A 94 -7.03 -15.01 11.66
CA ALA A 94 -6.16 -15.21 10.52
C ALA A 94 -5.66 -16.65 10.45
N THR A 95 -5.82 -17.27 9.27
CA THR A 95 -5.27 -18.59 8.95
C THR A 95 -3.91 -18.49 8.28
N ASN A 96 -3.62 -17.35 7.63
CA ASN A 96 -2.31 -17.05 7.06
C ASN A 96 -2.06 -15.54 7.07
N ILE A 97 -0.80 -15.15 7.32
CA ILE A 97 -0.35 -13.76 7.24
C ILE A 97 0.88 -13.75 6.34
N GLU A 98 0.71 -13.31 5.10
CA GLU A 98 1.81 -13.16 4.16
C GLU A 98 2.31 -11.71 4.24
N ILE A 99 3.54 -11.54 4.73
CA ILE A 99 4.26 -10.29 4.45
C ILE A 99 4.41 -10.22 2.95
N LYS A 100 3.84 -9.20 2.30
CA LYS A 100 4.19 -8.94 0.92
C LYS A 100 5.62 -8.38 0.92
N SER A 101 6.59 -9.30 0.93
CA SER A 101 7.90 -8.99 0.40
C SER A 101 7.69 -8.67 -1.06
N VAL A 102 8.16 -7.51 -1.46
CA VAL A 102 7.82 -6.83 -2.70
C VAL A 102 8.53 -7.45 -3.93
N ASP A 103 8.70 -8.76 -3.96
CA ASP A 103 9.37 -9.46 -5.05
C ASP A 103 8.56 -9.45 -6.37
N LYS A 104 7.31 -8.97 -6.35
CA LYS A 104 6.42 -8.93 -7.53
C LYS A 104 5.91 -7.53 -7.86
N PHE A 105 6.77 -6.51 -7.77
CA PHE A 105 6.51 -5.25 -8.48
C PHE A 105 7.68 -4.82 -9.36
N GLU A 106 7.35 -4.05 -10.40
CA GLU A 106 8.31 -3.40 -11.29
C GLU A 106 7.87 -1.95 -11.55
N ILE A 107 8.80 -1.00 -11.40
CA ILE A 107 8.58 0.39 -11.83
C ILE A 107 8.67 0.45 -13.35
N ARG A 108 7.60 0.94 -13.99
CA ARG A 108 7.54 1.19 -15.42
C ARG A 108 7.75 2.68 -15.66
N PHE A 109 9.00 3.05 -15.93
CA PHE A 109 9.37 4.42 -16.28
C PHE A 109 9.33 4.61 -17.80
N TYR A 110 8.70 5.69 -18.23
CA TYR A 110 8.59 6.10 -19.62
C TYR A 110 9.22 7.47 -19.77
N ASP A 111 10.32 7.55 -20.51
CA ASP A 111 10.90 8.83 -20.91
C ASP A 111 9.86 9.61 -21.72
N LYS A 112 9.52 10.79 -21.22
CA LYS A 112 8.73 11.76 -21.96
C LYS A 112 9.68 12.86 -22.37
N HIS A 113 10.12 12.81 -23.63
CA HIS A 113 10.76 13.97 -24.25
C HIS A 113 9.79 15.16 -24.11
N PRO A 114 10.25 16.29 -23.52
CA PRO A 114 9.35 17.33 -23.05
C PRO A 114 8.55 17.95 -24.20
N GLN A 115 7.22 17.86 -24.11
CA GLN A 115 6.29 18.71 -24.87
C GLN A 115 6.02 20.03 -24.11
N ASN A 116 6.42 20.13 -22.84
CA ASN A 116 6.20 21.28 -21.95
C ASN A 116 7.52 21.71 -21.29
N GLU A 117 7.62 22.98 -20.87
CA GLU A 117 8.83 23.55 -20.25
C GLU A 117 9.13 23.04 -18.82
N THR A 118 8.12 22.52 -18.10
CA THR A 118 8.29 22.09 -16.71
C THR A 118 8.82 20.66 -16.62
N LYS A 119 9.99 20.51 -15.99
CA LYS A 119 10.69 19.22 -15.84
C LYS A 119 10.19 18.37 -14.67
N VAL A 120 9.65 18.99 -13.63
CA VAL A 120 9.17 18.30 -12.40
C VAL A 120 7.64 18.36 -12.35
N HIS A 121 7.00 17.20 -12.20
CA HIS A 121 5.56 17.12 -11.93
C HIS A 121 5.28 16.36 -10.65
N LYS A 122 4.23 16.75 -9.93
CA LYS A 122 3.83 16.10 -8.69
C LYS A 122 2.97 14.87 -9.00
N ILE A 123 3.36 13.71 -8.48
CA ILE A 123 2.60 12.46 -8.53
C ILE A 123 1.59 12.43 -7.39
N LEU A 124 2.02 12.80 -6.18
CA LEU A 124 1.20 12.82 -4.98
C LEU A 124 1.64 13.96 -4.07
N ASP A 125 0.71 14.86 -3.72
CA ASP A 125 0.92 15.85 -2.67
C ASP A 125 0.65 15.24 -1.29
N LYS A 126 1.50 15.57 -0.32
CA LYS A 126 1.29 15.17 1.07
C LYS A 126 -0.02 15.72 1.66
N SER A 127 -0.56 16.82 1.15
CA SER A 127 -1.86 17.33 1.60
C SER A 127 -3.04 16.49 1.11
N GLU A 128 -2.84 15.62 0.12
CA GLU A 128 -3.90 14.75 -0.42
C GLU A 128 -4.12 13.50 0.45
N THR A 129 -3.19 13.18 1.36
CA THR A 129 -3.28 11.97 2.18
C THR A 129 -2.49 12.07 3.48
N GLU A 130 -3.03 11.55 4.58
CA GLU A 130 -2.31 11.46 5.86
C GLU A 130 -1.21 10.36 5.87
N LYS A 131 -1.08 9.60 4.78
CA LYS A 131 -0.14 8.47 4.67
C LYS A 131 1.32 8.89 4.54
N TYR A 132 1.58 10.10 4.04
CA TYR A 132 2.91 10.61 3.77
C TYR A 132 3.04 12.04 4.27
N ASP A 133 4.14 12.35 4.94
CA ASP A 133 4.51 13.70 5.37
C ASP A 133 5.41 14.43 4.35
N TYR A 134 5.59 13.82 3.17
CA TYR A 134 6.40 14.28 2.06
C TYR A 134 5.69 14.10 0.71
N ASN A 135 6.08 14.88 -0.28
CA ASN A 135 5.55 14.80 -1.64
C ASN A 135 6.32 13.79 -2.48
N ILE A 136 5.67 13.33 -3.55
CA ILE A 136 6.25 12.40 -4.53
C ILE A 136 6.17 13.05 -5.91
N TYR A 137 7.29 13.09 -6.63
CA TYR A 137 7.42 13.75 -7.92
C TYR A 137 7.96 12.82 -9.00
N ILE A 138 7.69 13.19 -10.25
CA ILE A 138 8.31 12.68 -11.46
C ILE A 138 9.18 13.78 -12.08
N TYR A 139 10.40 13.43 -12.52
CA TYR A 139 11.31 14.32 -13.24
C TYR A 139 11.52 13.82 -14.68
N GLU A 140 11.08 14.61 -15.65
CA GLU A 140 11.21 14.38 -17.09
C GLU A 140 10.72 12.99 -17.56
N GLY A 141 9.53 12.57 -17.12
CA GLY A 141 8.98 11.28 -17.53
C GLY A 141 7.55 11.03 -17.10
N ALA A 142 7.14 9.78 -17.24
CA ALA A 142 5.95 9.21 -16.60
C ALA A 142 6.32 7.92 -15.88
N VAL A 143 5.58 7.62 -14.83
CA VAL A 143 5.82 6.42 -14.03
C VAL A 143 4.51 5.70 -13.73
N ASN A 144 4.50 4.42 -14.07
CA ASN A 144 3.51 3.44 -13.64
C ASN A 144 4.20 2.38 -12.80
N ILE A 145 3.40 1.49 -12.23
CA ILE A 145 3.90 0.33 -11.50
C ILE A 145 3.14 -0.92 -11.94
N LEU A 146 3.89 -1.97 -12.23
CA LEU A 146 3.37 -3.30 -12.52
C LEU A 146 3.34 -4.07 -11.19
N ILE A 147 2.15 -4.41 -10.69
CA ILE A 147 1.97 -5.22 -9.48
C ILE A 147 1.19 -6.47 -9.88
N ASN A 148 1.74 -7.66 -9.62
CA ASN A 148 1.10 -8.93 -9.96
C ASN A 148 0.68 -9.06 -11.46
N GLY A 149 1.39 -8.38 -12.37
CA GLY A 149 1.09 -8.40 -13.80
C GLY A 149 0.04 -7.38 -14.26
N GLU A 150 -0.55 -6.59 -13.35
CA GLU A 150 -1.43 -5.47 -13.67
C GLU A 150 -0.63 -4.16 -13.61
N GLU A 151 -0.63 -3.39 -14.70
CA GLU A 151 0.00 -2.07 -14.74
C GLU A 151 -1.00 -0.99 -14.36
N ILE A 152 -0.67 -0.22 -13.32
CA ILE A 152 -1.48 0.87 -12.79
C ILE A 152 -0.62 2.11 -12.59
N SER A 153 -1.24 3.29 -12.48
CA SER A 153 -0.50 4.51 -12.17
C SER A 153 0.13 4.40 -10.77
N LEU A 154 1.35 4.94 -10.59
CA LEU A 154 1.99 4.93 -9.28
C LEU A 154 1.15 5.69 -8.25
N ARG A 155 0.49 6.78 -8.66
CA ARG A 155 -0.41 7.56 -7.80
C ARG A 155 -1.54 6.69 -7.25
N ASP A 156 -2.25 5.97 -8.12
CA ASP A 156 -3.38 5.14 -7.69
C ASP A 156 -2.91 3.96 -6.84
N ALA A 157 -1.75 3.39 -7.15
CA ALA A 157 -1.18 2.31 -6.34
C ALA A 157 -0.87 2.76 -4.90
N LEU A 158 -0.34 3.98 -4.74
CA LEU A 158 -0.02 4.57 -3.44
C LEU A 158 -1.27 5.00 -2.67
N LEU A 159 -2.22 5.65 -3.34
CA LEU A 159 -3.48 6.07 -2.72
C LEU A 159 -4.30 4.87 -2.26
N ASN A 160 -4.38 3.80 -3.05
CA ASN A 160 -5.17 2.64 -2.69
C ASN A 160 -4.43 1.62 -1.80
N ASN A 161 -3.25 1.96 -1.27
CA ASN A 161 -2.38 1.06 -0.50
C ASN A 161 -2.03 -0.25 -1.23
N LYS A 162 -2.08 -0.30 -2.57
CA LYS A 162 -1.61 -1.46 -3.35
C LYS A 162 -0.09 -1.63 -3.21
N ILE A 163 0.62 -0.52 -2.98
CA ILE A 163 2.03 -0.46 -2.60
C ILE A 163 2.28 0.80 -1.77
N THR A 164 3.36 0.82 -0.99
CA THR A 164 3.86 1.99 -0.28
C THR A 164 5.21 2.47 -0.83
N MET A 165 5.54 3.74 -0.61
CA MET A 165 6.89 4.23 -0.94
C MET A 165 7.97 3.53 -0.11
N ASP A 166 7.69 3.16 1.14
CA ASP A 166 8.63 2.43 1.98
C ASP A 166 8.98 1.06 1.39
N GLU A 167 8.01 0.36 0.81
CA GLU A 167 8.25 -0.88 0.07
C GLU A 167 9.11 -0.64 -1.17
N ILE A 168 8.86 0.44 -1.91
CA ILE A 168 9.67 0.80 -3.09
C ILE A 168 11.12 1.08 -2.68
N ILE A 169 11.33 1.87 -1.63
CA ILE A 169 12.66 2.21 -1.12
C ILE A 169 13.35 0.98 -0.50
N ALA A 170 12.62 0.09 0.18
CA ALA A 170 13.15 -1.15 0.72
C ALA A 170 13.69 -2.05 -0.41
N LYS A 171 12.94 -2.19 -1.51
CA LYS A 171 13.41 -2.92 -2.69
C LYS A 171 14.65 -2.26 -3.29
N ALA A 172 14.68 -0.94 -3.44
CA ALA A 172 15.84 -0.24 -3.97
C ALA A 172 17.10 -0.46 -3.11
N ASN A 173 16.96 -0.45 -1.79
CA ASN A 173 18.05 -0.80 -0.87
C ASN A 173 18.51 -2.26 -1.03
N GLN A 174 17.58 -3.18 -1.21
CA GLN A 174 17.89 -4.59 -1.45
C GLN A 174 18.60 -4.79 -2.80
N ASP A 175 18.11 -4.16 -3.87
CA ASP A 175 18.74 -4.20 -5.19
C ASP A 175 20.16 -3.61 -5.16
N LEU A 176 20.39 -2.55 -4.37
CA LEU A 176 21.71 -1.96 -4.16
C LEU A 176 22.65 -2.92 -3.42
N LYS A 177 22.17 -3.56 -2.35
CA LYS A 177 22.91 -4.58 -1.58
C LYS A 177 23.28 -5.78 -2.45
N ASP A 178 22.36 -6.19 -3.33
CA ASP A 178 22.53 -7.28 -4.28
C ASP A 178 23.36 -6.88 -5.51
N LYS A 179 23.79 -5.61 -5.60
CA LYS A 179 24.55 -5.04 -6.72
C LYS A 179 23.83 -5.13 -8.07
N LYS A 180 22.50 -5.15 -8.06
CA LYS A 180 21.65 -5.08 -9.27
C LYS A 180 21.58 -3.66 -9.82
N ILE A 181 21.75 -2.67 -8.95
CA ILE A 181 21.76 -1.24 -9.27
C ILE A 181 22.97 -0.56 -8.65
N SER A 182 23.19 0.70 -9.01
CA SER A 182 24.14 1.58 -8.33
C SER A 182 23.41 2.64 -7.51
N GLY A 183 24.10 3.26 -6.55
CA GLY A 183 23.52 4.27 -5.70
C GLY A 183 24.53 4.84 -4.72
N TYR A 184 24.25 6.01 -4.17
CA TYR A 184 25.12 6.68 -3.20
C TYR A 184 24.35 7.67 -2.33
N MET A 185 24.96 8.04 -1.20
CA MET A 185 24.42 8.96 -0.22
C MET A 185 25.05 10.34 -0.36
N TYR A 186 24.23 11.38 -0.28
CA TYR A 186 24.67 12.77 -0.28
C TYR A 186 25.00 13.23 1.15
N ARG A 187 25.94 14.18 1.25
CA ARG A 187 26.31 14.84 2.51
C ARG A 187 25.45 16.07 2.76
N ASP A 188 24.15 15.94 2.54
CA ASP A 188 23.15 17.01 2.68
C ASP A 188 22.22 16.79 3.88
N GLY A 189 22.48 15.76 4.70
CA GLY A 189 21.60 15.25 5.74
C GLY A 189 21.33 13.76 5.58
N GLY A 190 21.62 13.20 4.39
CA GLY A 190 21.57 11.77 4.12
C GLY A 190 20.64 11.37 2.97
N SER A 191 20.41 12.26 2.00
CA SER A 191 19.64 11.91 0.81
C SER A 191 20.29 10.75 0.07
N MET A 192 19.46 9.89 -0.53
CA MET A 192 19.90 8.67 -1.21
C MET A 192 19.44 8.70 -2.66
N ILE A 193 20.34 8.37 -3.60
CA ILE A 193 20.01 8.11 -5.00
C ILE A 193 20.21 6.64 -5.33
N TYR A 194 19.26 6.08 -6.08
CA TYR A 194 19.24 4.71 -6.61
C TYR A 194 19.12 4.79 -8.12
N ASN A 195 20.13 4.34 -8.87
CA ASN A 195 20.20 4.41 -10.32
C ASN A 195 19.91 3.04 -10.94
N TYR A 196 18.77 2.93 -11.62
CA TYR A 196 18.40 1.81 -12.46
C TYR A 196 18.88 2.05 -13.90
N ASP A 197 18.61 1.10 -14.80
CA ASP A 197 19.10 1.16 -16.18
C ASP A 197 18.56 2.36 -16.97
N ASN A 198 17.28 2.70 -16.79
CA ASN A 198 16.57 3.75 -17.52
C ASN A 198 15.89 4.82 -16.64
N TYR A 199 16.03 4.73 -15.32
CA TYR A 199 15.47 5.73 -14.38
C TYR A 199 16.29 5.79 -13.10
N SER A 200 16.06 6.83 -12.30
CA SER A 200 16.64 6.99 -10.97
C SER A 200 15.56 7.33 -9.94
N ILE A 201 15.78 6.93 -8.68
CA ILE A 201 14.97 7.33 -7.53
C ILE A 201 15.86 8.13 -6.58
N ILE A 202 15.41 9.31 -6.16
CA ILE A 202 16.03 10.11 -5.10
C ILE A 202 15.07 10.18 -3.92
N LYS A 203 15.51 9.71 -2.74
CA LYS A 203 14.84 9.96 -1.46
C LYS A 203 15.59 11.07 -0.74
N CYS A 204 14.98 12.25 -0.63
CA CYS A 204 15.57 13.37 0.06
C CYS A 204 15.58 13.15 1.58
N HIS A 205 16.68 13.55 2.21
CA HIS A 205 16.83 13.67 3.65
C HIS A 205 17.76 14.82 3.96
N THR A 206 17.37 16.04 3.58
CA THR A 206 18.23 17.21 3.74
C THR A 206 18.19 17.79 5.16
N LEU A 207 19.19 18.60 5.52
CA LEU A 207 19.26 19.32 6.79
C LEU A 207 18.21 20.44 6.93
N ASP A 208 17.75 21.00 5.81
CA ASP A 208 16.66 21.99 5.77
C ASP A 208 15.26 21.35 5.84
N GLY A 209 15.18 20.01 5.92
CA GLY A 209 13.95 19.29 6.19
C GLY A 209 13.22 18.75 4.95
N ASN A 210 13.79 18.82 3.75
CA ASN A 210 13.23 18.15 2.59
C ASN A 210 13.27 16.62 2.79
N ARG A 211 12.10 16.00 2.63
CA ARG A 211 11.87 14.54 2.74
C ARG A 211 11.21 13.97 1.49
N ASP A 212 11.06 14.77 0.44
CA ASP A 212 10.34 14.40 -0.79
C ASP A 212 11.06 13.27 -1.55
N VAL A 213 10.29 12.60 -2.42
CA VAL A 213 10.79 11.54 -3.29
C VAL A 213 10.65 11.96 -4.74
N TYR A 214 11.69 11.71 -5.52
CA TYR A 214 11.71 11.98 -6.96
C TYR A 214 12.02 10.69 -7.70
N ILE A 215 11.22 10.37 -8.69
CA ILE A 215 11.51 9.34 -9.69
C ILE A 215 11.76 10.07 -11.00
N GLY A 216 12.77 9.72 -11.78
CA GLY A 216 13.09 10.48 -12.97
C GLY A 216 13.97 9.74 -13.94
N ILE A 217 14.32 10.40 -15.05
CA ILE A 217 15.31 9.89 -15.99
C ILE A 217 16.61 9.53 -15.26
N LYS A 218 17.39 8.62 -15.85
CA LYS A 218 18.64 8.13 -15.29
C LYS A 218 19.62 9.25 -14.94
N GLU A 219 19.64 10.31 -15.75
CA GLU A 219 20.53 11.46 -15.63
C GLU A 219 20.09 12.44 -14.52
N MET A 220 18.94 12.21 -13.87
CA MET A 220 18.47 13.02 -12.75
C MET A 220 19.48 12.98 -11.60
N THR A 221 19.86 14.15 -11.12
CA THR A 221 20.73 14.34 -9.97
C THR A 221 20.03 15.16 -8.88
N ILE A 222 20.61 15.19 -7.69
CA ILE A 222 20.08 15.96 -6.57
C ILE A 222 19.95 17.47 -6.91
N ASN A 223 20.86 18.02 -7.71
CA ASN A 223 20.85 19.43 -8.11
C ASN A 223 19.70 19.78 -9.07
N ASN A 224 19.02 18.78 -9.63
CA ASN A 224 17.86 19.01 -10.48
C ASN A 224 16.57 19.19 -9.66
N VAL A 225 16.57 18.81 -8.38
CA VAL A 225 15.37 18.66 -7.55
C VAL A 225 15.44 19.34 -6.18
N ILE A 226 16.60 19.89 -5.82
CA ILE A 226 16.84 20.72 -4.63
C ILE A 226 17.11 22.16 -5.07
#